data_AF-A0A944Q2X7-F1
#
_entry.id   AF-A0A944Q2X7-F1
#
_cell.length_a   1.000
_cell.length_b   1.000
_cell.length_c   1.000
_cell.angle_alpha   90.00
_cell.angle_beta   90.00
_cell.angle_gamma   90.00
#
_symmetry.space_group_name_H-M   'P 1'
#
loop_
_entity.id
_entity.type
_entity.pdbx_description
1 polymer ?
#
loop_
_entity_poly.entity_id
_entity_poly.type
_entity_poly.pdbx_seq_one_letter_code
_entity_poly.pdbx_strand_id
1 'polypeptide(L)'
;MDAAPPTTPRTEPTEVDIAAFKLQLGRPPRGLRAIAHRCPCGQPDVVETAPRLEDGTPFPTLYYLTCPRAAGAIGTLEGSGLMKEMQDRLADDPELAAAYRAAHEDYIQRRDAIEVLQGFPSAGGMPDRVKCLHVLVGHSLAAGPGVNPFGDEALALLPEWWAKGPCVTPCADKTGQEDDK
;
A
#
# COMPACT_ATOMS: atom_id res chain seq x y z
N MET A 1 -10.18 -6.81 20.04
CA MET A 1 -10.48 -7.33 18.69
C MET A 1 -9.44 -6.69 17.80
N ASP A 2 -8.45 -7.44 17.34
CA ASP A 2 -7.43 -6.94 16.43
C ASP A 2 -8.12 -6.54 15.12
N ALA A 3 -8.22 -5.25 14.85
CA ALA A 3 -8.88 -4.70 13.67
C ALA A 3 -7.99 -4.71 12.42
N ALA A 4 -6.67 -4.88 12.59
CA ALA A 4 -5.72 -4.92 11.49
C ALA A 4 -5.67 -6.32 10.85
N PRO A 5 -5.52 -6.42 9.51
CA PRO A 5 -5.33 -7.69 8.85
C PRO A 5 -3.98 -8.34 9.26
N PRO A 6 -3.87 -9.68 9.19
CA PRO A 6 -2.60 -10.36 9.46
C PRO A 6 -1.53 -9.96 8.44
N THR A 7 -0.28 -9.85 8.89
CA THR A 7 0.86 -9.65 7.99
C THR A 7 1.00 -10.82 7.02
N THR A 8 1.44 -10.54 5.80
CA THR A 8 1.65 -11.56 4.77
C THR A 8 3.06 -11.43 4.18
N PRO A 9 3.67 -12.53 3.71
CA PRO A 9 5.00 -12.47 3.13
C PRO A 9 4.99 -11.74 1.78
N ARG A 10 6.08 -11.01 1.49
CA ARG A 10 6.34 -10.48 0.15
C ARG A 10 6.47 -11.64 -0.84
N THR A 11 5.75 -11.59 -1.96
CA THR A 11 5.78 -12.63 -3.00
C THR A 11 5.96 -12.03 -4.39
N GLU A 12 6.58 -12.79 -5.30
CA GLU A 12 6.60 -12.44 -6.72
C GLU A 12 5.17 -12.43 -7.28
N PRO A 13 4.81 -11.50 -8.18
CA PRO A 13 3.47 -11.43 -8.74
C PRO A 13 3.16 -12.65 -9.61
N THR A 14 1.99 -13.24 -9.42
CA THR A 14 1.46 -14.26 -10.34
C THR A 14 0.58 -13.62 -11.42
N GLU A 15 0.26 -14.37 -12.49
CA GLU A 15 -0.70 -13.91 -13.51
C GLU A 15 -2.08 -13.57 -12.92
N VAL A 16 -2.51 -14.31 -11.90
CA VAL A 16 -3.77 -14.05 -11.19
C VAL A 16 -3.67 -12.71 -10.43
N ASP A 17 -2.53 -12.40 -9.83
CA ASP A 17 -2.32 -11.11 -9.14
C ASP A 17 -2.32 -9.94 -10.14
N ILE A 18 -1.70 -10.12 -11.31
CA ILE A 18 -1.69 -9.12 -12.38
C ILE A 18 -3.12 -8.88 -12.91
N ALA A 19 -3.91 -9.94 -13.09
CA ALA A 19 -5.31 -9.84 -13.46
C ALA A 19 -6.14 -9.13 -12.38
N ALA A 20 -5.92 -9.46 -11.10
CA ALA A 20 -6.56 -8.79 -9.98
C ALA A 20 -6.23 -7.30 -9.94
N PHE A 21 -4.95 -6.94 -10.08
CA PHE A 21 -4.50 -5.55 -10.14
C PHE A 21 -5.22 -4.77 -11.26
N LYS A 22 -5.30 -5.35 -12.46
CA LYS A 22 -5.97 -4.73 -13.62
C LYS A 22 -7.42 -4.39 -13.30
N LEU A 23 -8.14 -5.32 -12.66
CA LEU A 23 -9.53 -5.11 -12.26
C LEU A 23 -9.66 -4.09 -11.12
N GLN A 24 -8.71 -4.10 -10.18
CA GLN A 24 -8.72 -3.21 -9.02
C GLN A 24 -8.52 -1.74 -9.40
N LEU A 25 -7.58 -1.45 -10.29
CA LEU A 25 -7.23 -0.07 -10.67
C LEU A 25 -7.77 0.37 -12.04
N GLY A 26 -8.43 -0.54 -12.78
CA GLY A 26 -8.95 -0.27 -14.13
C GLY A 26 -7.86 -0.02 -15.18
N ARG A 27 -6.61 -0.44 -14.91
CA ARG A 27 -5.45 -0.22 -15.79
C ARG A 27 -4.37 -1.28 -15.56
N PRO A 28 -3.47 -1.56 -16.53
CA PRO A 28 -2.34 -2.47 -16.32
C PRO A 28 -1.41 -1.98 -15.19
N PRO A 29 -0.71 -2.90 -14.50
CA PRO A 29 0.33 -2.54 -13.55
C PRO A 29 1.44 -1.70 -14.19
N ARG A 30 2.00 -0.79 -13.40
CA ARG A 30 3.13 0.06 -13.79
C ARG A 30 4.24 -0.12 -12.78
N GLY A 31 5.41 -0.55 -13.22
CA GLY A 31 6.55 -0.81 -12.34
C GLY A 31 6.28 -1.86 -11.26
N LEU A 32 5.37 -2.82 -11.47
CA LEU A 32 5.06 -3.85 -10.48
C LEU A 32 6.29 -4.74 -10.23
N ARG A 33 6.72 -4.85 -8.96
CA ARG A 33 7.84 -5.71 -8.55
C ARG A 33 7.41 -6.90 -7.71
N ALA A 34 6.48 -6.69 -6.79
CA ALA A 34 6.02 -7.74 -5.90
C ALA A 34 4.64 -7.44 -5.32
N ILE A 35 4.02 -8.48 -4.76
CA ILE A 35 2.91 -8.33 -3.85
C ILE A 35 3.49 -8.13 -2.45
N ALA A 36 3.33 -6.92 -1.92
CA ALA A 36 3.87 -6.55 -0.62
C ALA A 36 2.93 -6.96 0.52
N HIS A 37 1.63 -6.96 0.26
CA HIS A 37 0.63 -7.47 1.19
C HIS A 37 -0.56 -8.09 0.45
N ARG A 38 -1.14 -9.14 1.04
CA ARG A 38 -2.35 -9.81 0.57
C ARG A 38 -3.48 -9.58 1.55
N CYS A 39 -4.59 -9.08 1.02
CA CYS A 39 -5.83 -8.92 1.76
C CYS A 39 -6.39 -10.29 2.17
N PRO A 40 -7.03 -10.43 3.36
CA PRO A 40 -7.72 -11.66 3.74
C PRO A 40 -8.82 -12.09 2.76
N CYS A 41 -9.28 -11.19 1.87
CA CYS A 41 -10.19 -11.55 0.78
C CYS A 41 -9.55 -12.38 -0.35
N GLY A 42 -8.25 -12.65 -0.27
CA GLY A 42 -7.48 -13.49 -1.21
C GLY A 42 -6.81 -12.72 -2.36
N GLN A 43 -7.02 -11.41 -2.46
CA GLN A 43 -6.47 -10.55 -3.51
C GLN A 43 -5.32 -9.67 -2.98
N PRO A 44 -4.37 -9.24 -3.83
CA PRO A 44 -3.38 -8.24 -3.43
C PRO A 44 -4.07 -6.94 -3.02
N ASP A 45 -3.65 -6.30 -1.94
CA ASP A 45 -4.12 -4.96 -1.56
C ASP A 45 -2.98 -3.93 -1.49
N VAL A 46 -1.74 -4.36 -1.32
CA VAL A 46 -0.55 -3.52 -1.48
C VAL A 46 0.45 -4.22 -2.39
N VAL A 47 0.95 -3.49 -3.37
CA VAL A 47 2.07 -3.92 -4.20
C VAL A 47 3.33 -3.12 -3.90
N GLU A 48 4.48 -3.74 -4.16
CA GLU A 48 5.77 -3.07 -4.23
C GLU A 48 6.03 -2.64 -5.68
N THR A 49 6.36 -1.37 -5.89
CA THR A 49 6.62 -0.80 -7.21
C THR A 49 8.07 -0.33 -7.38
N ALA A 50 8.55 -0.34 -8.62
CA ALA A 50 9.88 0.11 -8.98
C ALA A 50 10.01 1.63 -8.78
N PRO A 51 11.14 2.12 -8.25
CA PRO A 51 11.38 3.55 -8.08
C PRO A 51 11.42 4.31 -9.43
N ARG A 52 11.65 3.63 -10.55
CA ARG A 52 11.46 4.15 -11.90
C ARG A 52 10.60 3.22 -12.74
N LEU A 53 9.85 3.82 -13.65
CA LEU A 53 9.16 3.10 -14.70
C LEU A 53 10.15 2.68 -15.80
N GLU A 54 9.67 1.85 -16.73
CA GLU A 54 10.46 1.31 -17.83
C GLU A 54 11.02 2.39 -18.77
N ASP A 55 10.35 3.55 -18.83
CA ASP A 55 10.80 4.73 -19.59
C ASP A 55 11.76 5.66 -18.80
N GLY A 56 12.14 5.27 -17.58
CA GLY A 56 12.99 6.05 -16.68
C GLY A 56 12.26 7.10 -15.84
N THR A 57 10.94 7.27 -16.02
CA THR A 57 10.13 8.22 -15.25
C THR A 57 10.19 7.87 -13.76
N PRO A 58 10.53 8.83 -12.87
CA PRO A 58 10.53 8.63 -11.43
C PRO A 58 9.13 8.23 -10.91
N PHE A 59 9.08 7.20 -10.08
CA PHE A 59 7.89 6.74 -9.41
C PHE A 59 8.18 6.54 -7.91
N PRO A 60 8.07 7.62 -7.11
CA PRO A 60 8.61 7.64 -5.74
C PRO A 60 7.84 6.79 -4.72
N THR A 61 6.63 6.35 -5.07
CA THR A 61 5.81 5.48 -4.22
C THR A 61 6.29 4.04 -4.36
N LEU A 62 6.89 3.49 -3.31
CA LEU A 62 7.28 2.08 -3.21
C LEU A 62 6.09 1.17 -2.92
N TYR A 63 5.23 1.54 -1.97
CA TYR A 63 4.07 0.76 -1.56
C TYR A 63 2.79 1.39 -2.09
N TYR A 64 2.17 0.72 -3.06
CA TYR A 64 0.96 1.21 -3.73
C TYR A 64 -0.26 0.37 -3.34
N LEU A 65 -1.26 1.02 -2.74
CA LEU A 65 -2.51 0.37 -2.37
C LEU A 65 -3.38 0.15 -3.61
N THR A 66 -3.80 -1.08 -3.86
CA THR A 66 -4.57 -1.46 -5.05
C THR A 66 -6.03 -1.79 -4.72
N CYS A 67 -6.31 -2.34 -3.55
CA CYS A 67 -7.66 -2.80 -3.19
C CYS A 67 -8.67 -1.63 -3.19
N PRO A 68 -9.71 -1.62 -4.05
CA PRO A 68 -10.66 -0.51 -4.15
C PRO A 68 -11.50 -0.33 -2.88
N ARG A 69 -11.72 -1.41 -2.11
CA ARG A 69 -12.46 -1.34 -0.84
C ARG A 69 -11.62 -0.69 0.26
N ALA A 70 -10.35 -1.05 0.36
CA ALA A 70 -9.42 -0.43 1.29
C ALA A 70 -9.22 1.06 0.92
N ALA A 71 -9.00 1.36 -0.36
CA ALA A 71 -8.88 2.73 -0.85
C ALA A 71 -10.12 3.58 -0.54
N GLY A 72 -11.33 3.05 -0.78
CA GLY A 72 -12.57 3.77 -0.44
C GLY A 72 -12.75 4.00 1.07
N ALA A 73 -12.38 3.03 1.90
CA ALA A 73 -12.44 3.19 3.35
C ALA A 73 -11.41 4.21 3.85
N ILE A 74 -10.19 4.18 3.31
CA ILE A 74 -9.16 5.18 3.61
C ILE A 74 -9.59 6.57 3.14
N GLY A 75 -10.15 6.70 1.94
CA GLY A 75 -10.67 7.99 1.46
C GLY A 75 -11.78 8.57 2.36
N THR A 76 -12.57 7.70 3.00
CA THR A 76 -13.56 8.13 4.00
C THR A 76 -12.88 8.67 5.26
N LEU A 77 -11.81 8.02 5.73
CA LEU A 77 -11.00 8.52 6.87
C LEU A 77 -10.25 9.80 6.51
N GLU A 78 -9.70 9.93 5.32
CA GLU A 78 -9.03 11.15 4.85
C GLU A 78 -10.00 12.35 4.85
N GLY A 79 -11.29 12.12 4.59
CA GLY A 79 -12.35 13.13 4.64
C GLY A 79 -12.83 13.51 6.04
N SER A 80 -12.44 12.79 7.11
CA SER A 80 -12.94 13.06 8.48
C SER A 80 -12.19 14.20 9.20
N GLY A 81 -11.04 14.62 8.67
CA GLY A 81 -10.13 15.55 9.34
C GLY A 81 -8.95 14.88 10.05
N LEU A 82 -8.92 13.54 10.11
CA LEU A 82 -7.89 12.77 10.82
C LEU A 82 -6.45 13.14 10.42
N MET A 83 -6.17 13.35 9.13
CA MET A 83 -4.82 13.71 8.68
C MET A 83 -4.34 15.05 9.25
N LYS A 84 -5.26 16.01 9.45
CA LYS A 84 -4.94 17.30 10.06
C LYS A 84 -4.59 17.10 11.54
N GLU A 85 -5.39 16.33 12.26
CA GLU A 85 -5.14 16.01 13.68
C GLU A 85 -3.81 15.27 13.85
N MET A 86 -3.51 14.29 13.00
CA MET A 86 -2.22 13.60 12.96
C MET A 86 -1.06 14.57 12.71
N GLN A 87 -1.21 15.50 11.75
CA GLN A 87 -0.16 16.48 11.47
C GLN A 87 0.05 17.45 12.62
N ASP A 88 -1.03 17.95 13.25
CA ASP A 88 -0.94 18.89 14.38
C ASP A 88 -0.18 18.25 15.56
N ARG A 89 -0.42 16.95 15.83
CA ARG A 89 0.29 16.19 16.87
C ARG A 89 1.81 16.10 16.68
N LEU A 90 2.32 16.21 15.45
CA LEU A 90 3.78 16.17 15.21
C LEU A 90 4.51 17.36 15.85
N ALA A 91 3.83 18.49 16.08
CA ALA A 91 4.43 19.64 16.74
C ALA A 91 4.50 19.49 18.26
N ASP A 92 3.53 18.78 18.84
CA ASP A 92 3.32 18.71 20.30
C ASP A 92 3.87 17.42 20.92
N ASP A 93 4.12 16.39 20.13
CA ASP A 93 4.61 15.07 20.58
C ASP A 93 5.97 14.72 19.93
N PRO A 94 7.09 14.98 20.61
CA PRO A 94 8.43 14.68 20.11
C PRO A 94 8.69 13.19 19.91
N GLU A 95 8.05 12.31 20.69
CA GLU A 95 8.24 10.86 20.57
C GLU A 95 7.53 10.34 19.31
N LEU A 96 6.30 10.79 19.07
CA LEU A 96 5.58 10.51 17.83
C LEU A 96 6.32 11.05 16.60
N ALA A 97 6.85 12.27 16.67
CA ALA A 97 7.64 12.85 15.59
C ALA A 97 8.91 12.05 15.30
N ALA A 98 9.59 11.55 16.34
CA ALA A 98 10.74 10.67 16.19
C ALA A 98 10.36 9.32 15.56
N ALA A 99 9.25 8.71 16.00
CA ALA A 99 8.75 7.45 15.44
C ALA A 99 8.35 7.60 13.96
N TYR A 100 7.68 8.70 13.60
CA TYR A 100 7.30 8.97 12.22
C TYR A 100 8.50 9.29 11.32
N ARG A 101 9.56 9.91 11.88
CA ARG A 101 10.85 10.05 11.18
C ARG A 101 11.55 8.71 10.97
N ALA A 102 11.54 7.81 11.96
CA ALA A 102 12.07 6.46 11.79
C ALA A 102 11.30 5.69 10.69
N ALA A 103 9.97 5.84 10.64
CA ALA A 103 9.14 5.28 9.57
C ALA A 103 9.53 5.82 8.17
N HIS A 104 9.84 7.11 8.08
CA HIS A 104 10.34 7.74 6.86
C HIS A 104 11.68 7.18 6.41
N GLU A 105 12.62 7.02 7.35
CA GLU A 105 13.95 6.47 7.10
C GLU A 105 13.88 5.01 6.63
N ASP A 106 13.06 4.18 7.29
CA ASP A 106 12.80 2.79 6.88
C ASP A 106 12.19 2.73 5.46
N TYR A 107 11.23 3.60 5.14
CA TYR A 107 10.65 3.68 3.80
C TYR A 107 11.71 4.01 2.74
N ILE A 108 12.56 5.01 3.00
CA ILE A 108 13.64 5.39 2.08
C ILE A 108 14.63 4.24 1.94
N GLN A 109 15.06 3.62 3.04
CA GLN A 109 16.00 2.50 3.00
C GLN A 109 15.48 1.36 2.12
N ARG A 110 14.21 0.98 2.26
CA ARG A 110 13.59 -0.07 1.44
C ARG A 110 13.51 0.28 -0.04
N ARG A 111 13.17 1.53 -0.35
CA ARG A 111 13.09 2.02 -1.74
C ARG A 111 14.48 2.06 -2.37
N ASP A 112 15.43 2.63 -1.66
CA ASP A 112 16.79 2.88 -2.14
C ASP A 112 17.61 1.59 -2.22
N ALA A 113 17.21 0.53 -1.50
CA ALA A 113 17.71 -0.83 -1.71
C ALA A 113 17.36 -1.41 -3.09
N ILE A 114 16.34 -0.88 -3.76
CA ILE A 114 15.99 -1.22 -5.15
C ILE A 114 16.72 -0.27 -6.10
N GLU A 115 16.50 1.03 -5.93
CA GLU A 115 17.15 2.08 -6.71
C GLU A 115 17.03 3.42 -5.98
N VAL A 116 18.15 4.15 -5.90
CA VAL A 116 18.20 5.47 -5.26
C VAL A 116 17.56 6.55 -6.15
N LEU A 117 16.49 7.18 -5.68
CA LEU A 117 15.86 8.34 -6.33
C LEU A 117 16.36 9.66 -5.77
N GLN A 118 17.54 10.09 -6.24
CA GLN A 118 18.15 11.36 -5.84
C GLN A 118 17.22 12.55 -6.07
N GLY A 119 17.01 13.37 -5.03
CA GLY A 119 16.23 14.61 -5.10
C GLY A 119 14.70 14.43 -5.12
N PHE A 120 14.17 13.21 -4.98
CA PHE A 120 12.73 12.98 -4.91
C PHE A 120 12.25 12.81 -3.47
N PRO A 121 11.09 13.40 -3.10
CA PRO A 121 10.54 13.23 -1.77
C PRO A 121 10.16 11.75 -1.53
N SER A 122 10.11 11.37 -0.26
CA SER A 122 9.39 10.14 0.12
C SER A 122 7.88 10.30 -0.10
N ALA A 123 7.14 9.20 0.01
CA ALA A 123 5.70 9.22 -0.15
C ALA A 123 4.96 9.63 1.14
N GLY A 124 3.70 10.07 1.00
CA GLY A 124 2.80 10.28 2.15
C GLY A 124 2.98 11.59 2.90
N GLY A 125 3.96 12.41 2.53
CA GLY A 125 4.27 13.66 3.23
C GLY A 125 5.28 13.50 4.37
N MET A 126 5.74 12.27 4.63
CA MET A 126 6.77 11.95 5.61
C MET A 126 8.07 12.77 5.39
N PRO A 127 8.78 13.14 6.47
CA PRO A 127 8.47 12.89 7.88
C PRO A 127 7.67 14.03 8.54
N ASP A 128 7.47 15.16 7.88
CA ASP A 128 6.97 16.37 8.54
C ASP A 128 5.48 16.65 8.30
N ARG A 129 4.85 15.90 7.40
CA ARG A 129 3.43 16.08 7.03
C ARG A 129 2.71 14.75 6.86
N VAL A 130 1.39 14.83 6.89
CA VAL A 130 0.49 13.72 6.56
C VAL A 130 -0.36 14.15 5.37
N LYS A 131 0.08 13.77 4.16
CA LYS A 131 -0.58 14.16 2.90
C LYS A 131 -1.58 13.13 2.39
N CYS A 132 -1.33 11.85 2.66
CA CYS A 132 -2.17 10.76 2.17
C CYS A 132 -1.96 9.50 3.03
N LEU A 133 -3.05 8.95 3.56
CA LEU A 133 -3.06 7.75 4.38
C LEU A 133 -2.82 6.48 3.56
N HIS A 134 -3.16 6.47 2.26
CA HIS A 134 -3.03 5.29 1.41
C HIS A 134 -1.62 4.67 1.44
N VAL A 135 -0.59 5.52 1.39
CA VAL A 135 0.80 5.06 1.41
C VAL A 135 1.32 4.81 2.83
N LEU A 136 0.78 5.47 3.85
CA LEU A 136 1.14 5.17 5.24
C LEU A 136 0.58 3.82 5.68
N VAL A 137 -0.68 3.54 5.33
CA VAL A 137 -1.32 2.24 5.47
C VAL A 137 -0.58 1.20 4.62
N GLY A 138 -0.29 1.52 3.35
CA GLY A 138 0.48 0.62 2.48
C GLY A 138 1.86 0.27 3.05
N HIS A 139 2.55 1.24 3.65
CA HIS A 139 3.82 1.01 4.33
C HIS A 139 3.66 0.08 5.54
N SER A 140 2.66 0.33 6.39
CA SER A 140 2.42 -0.47 7.59
C SER A 140 2.07 -1.92 7.26
N LEU A 141 1.22 -2.13 6.25
CA LEU A 141 0.85 -3.47 5.77
C LEU A 141 2.06 -4.24 5.22
N ALA A 142 2.99 -3.55 4.56
CA ALA A 142 4.17 -4.18 3.96
C ALA A 142 5.32 -4.41 4.96
N ALA A 143 5.55 -3.47 5.87
CA ALA A 143 6.67 -3.50 6.81
C ALA A 143 6.31 -4.20 8.13
N GLY A 144 5.03 -4.21 8.50
CA GLY A 144 4.49 -4.80 9.71
C GLY A 144 4.12 -3.77 10.78
N PRO A 145 3.36 -4.20 11.81
CA PRO A 145 2.91 -3.33 12.90
C PRO A 145 4.08 -2.67 13.64
N GLY A 146 3.90 -1.40 14.01
CA GLY A 146 4.86 -0.62 14.77
C GLY A 146 5.91 0.10 13.92
N VAL A 147 5.92 -0.11 12.60
CA VAL A 147 6.88 0.56 11.70
C VAL A 147 6.43 1.97 11.34
N ASN A 148 5.12 2.20 11.16
CA ASN A 148 4.60 3.50 10.76
C ASN A 148 3.41 3.90 11.64
N PRO A 149 3.61 4.78 12.64
CA PRO A 149 2.61 5.03 13.68
C PRO A 149 1.27 5.52 13.13
N PHE A 150 1.27 6.40 12.12
CA PHE A 150 0.03 6.89 11.52
C PHE A 150 -0.63 5.89 10.57
N GLY A 151 0.16 5.04 9.91
CA GLY A 151 -0.40 3.97 9.11
C GLY A 151 -1.05 2.89 9.98
N ASP A 152 -0.43 2.57 11.12
CA ASP A 152 -0.99 1.66 12.13
C ASP A 152 -2.26 2.24 12.78
N GLU A 153 -2.24 3.52 13.14
CA GLU A 153 -3.41 4.23 13.67
C GLU A 153 -4.56 4.24 12.65
N ALA A 154 -4.28 4.52 11.38
CA ALA A 154 -5.28 4.45 10.32
C ALA A 154 -5.83 3.02 10.14
N LEU A 155 -4.97 1.99 10.16
CA LEU A 155 -5.39 0.59 10.09
C LEU A 155 -6.34 0.20 11.22
N ALA A 156 -6.08 0.66 12.44
CA ALA A 156 -6.94 0.39 13.59
C ALA A 156 -8.34 1.00 13.48
N LEU A 157 -8.49 2.08 12.70
CA LEU A 157 -9.76 2.78 12.46
C LEU A 157 -10.53 2.25 11.25
N LEU A 158 -9.86 1.51 10.36
CA LEU A 158 -10.51 0.97 9.17
C LEU A 158 -11.45 -0.19 9.53
N PRO A 159 -12.59 -0.33 8.82
CA PRO A 159 -13.42 -1.52 8.94
C PRO A 159 -12.69 -2.73 8.33
N GLU A 160 -13.15 -3.94 8.64
CA GLU A 160 -12.72 -5.16 7.94
C GLU A 160 -13.17 -5.13 6.47
N TRP A 161 -12.45 -4.40 5.60
CA TRP A 161 -12.83 -4.18 4.20
C TRP A 161 -12.91 -5.47 3.37
N TRP A 162 -12.30 -6.55 3.88
CA TRP A 162 -12.35 -7.90 3.33
C TRP A 162 -13.61 -8.70 3.70
N ALA A 163 -14.37 -8.29 4.73
CA ALA A 163 -15.43 -9.12 5.31
C ALA A 163 -16.55 -9.48 4.32
N LYS A 164 -16.76 -8.68 3.27
CA LYS A 164 -17.76 -8.93 2.21
C LYS A 164 -17.20 -9.75 1.04
N GLY A 165 -16.17 -10.56 1.26
CA GLY A 165 -15.54 -11.41 0.24
C GLY A 165 -14.57 -10.67 -0.68
N PRO A 166 -14.16 -11.28 -1.82
CA PRO A 166 -13.16 -10.71 -2.73
C PRO A 166 -13.50 -9.31 -3.21
N CYS A 167 -12.51 -8.40 -3.24
CA CYS A 167 -12.71 -7.06 -3.79
C CYS A 167 -12.87 -7.05 -5.32
N VAL A 168 -12.30 -8.05 -5.99
CA VAL A 168 -12.41 -8.34 -7.42
C VAL A 168 -12.37 -9.86 -7.61
N THR A 169 -12.82 -10.33 -8.78
CA THR A 169 -12.74 -11.74 -9.17
C THR A 169 -12.00 -11.83 -10.51
N PRO A 170 -10.66 -12.00 -10.50
CA PRO A 170 -9.93 -12.26 -11.74
C PRO A 170 -10.41 -13.57 -12.35
N CYS A 171 -10.87 -13.54 -13.60
CA CYS A 171 -11.06 -14.77 -14.36
C CYS A 171 -9.67 -15.38 -14.57
N ALA A 172 -9.47 -16.62 -14.14
CA ALA A 172 -8.38 -17.42 -14.69
C ALA A 172 -8.76 -17.70 -16.14
N ASP A 173 -8.04 -17.14 -17.11
CA ASP A 173 -8.21 -17.55 -18.50
C ASP A 173 -7.99 -19.06 -18.55
N LYS A 174 -9.05 -19.82 -18.85
CA LYS A 174 -8.94 -21.22 -19.21
C LYS A 174 -8.33 -21.27 -20.61
N THR A 175 -7.01 -21.16 -20.71
CA THR A 175 -6.30 -21.44 -21.96
C THR A 175 -6.27 -22.95 -22.18
N GLY A 176 -7.02 -23.40 -23.18
CA GLY A 176 -6.78 -24.67 -23.90
C GLY A 176 -7.67 -25.85 -23.52
N GLN A 177 -8.93 -25.85 -23.95
CA GLN A 177 -9.57 -27.09 -24.40
C GLN A 177 -9.87 -26.88 -25.88
N GLU A 178 -8.94 -27.32 -26.72
CA GLU A 178 -9.20 -27.58 -28.14
C GLU A 178 -10.25 -28.70 -28.20
N ASP A 179 -11.48 -28.33 -28.53
CA ASP A 179 -12.45 -29.26 -29.10
C ASP A 179 -11.94 -29.66 -30.50
N ASP A 180 -11.08 -30.68 -30.56
CA ASP A 180 -10.87 -31.43 -31.80
C ASP A 180 -11.86 -32.60 -31.84
N LYS A 181 -12.93 -32.34 -32.59
CA LYS A 181 -13.70 -33.26 -33.46
C LYS A 181 -14.33 -34.53 -32.89
#